data_AF-W2TRT9-F1
#
_entry.id   AF-W2TRT9-F1
#
_cell.length_a   1.000
_cell.length_b   1.000
_cell.length_c   1.000
_cell.angle_alpha   90.00
_cell.angle_beta   90.00
_cell.angle_gamma   90.00
#
_symmetry.space_group_name_H-M   'P 1'
#
loop_
_entity.id
_entity.type
_entity.pdbx_description
1 polymer ?
#
loop_
_entity_poly.entity_id
_entity_poly.type
_entity_poly.pdbx_seq_one_letter_code
_entity_poly.pdbx_strand_id
1 'polypeptide(L)'
;MRLLALLAVCTVVAAAEIVDPCKRQPFRGRCPSKNGESPKRSQFVLRYYMRNGECVSYPYGHCPNDGSEIQLYRYKEECEDACINPPPG
;
A
#
# COMPACT_ATOMS: atom_id res chain seq x y z
N MET A 1 13.98 -46.58 -22.32
CA MET A 1 13.87 -45.49 -21.32
C MET A 1 12.98 -44.41 -21.91
N ARG A 2 11.72 -44.31 -21.47
CA ARG A 2 10.80 -43.23 -21.85
C ARG A 2 10.75 -42.24 -20.68
N LEU A 3 11.41 -41.09 -20.81
CA LEU A 3 11.30 -39.99 -19.84
C LEU A 3 10.08 -39.13 -20.22
N LEU A 4 8.96 -39.36 -19.53
CA LEU A 4 7.80 -38.47 -19.58
C LEU A 4 8.07 -37.32 -18.60
N ALA A 5 8.48 -36.16 -19.13
CA ALA A 5 8.62 -34.94 -18.35
C ALA A 5 7.22 -34.36 -18.10
N LEU A 6 6.75 -34.46 -16.85
CA LEU A 6 5.53 -33.79 -16.38
C LEU A 6 5.84 -32.30 -16.20
N LEU A 7 5.38 -31.47 -17.15
CA LEU A 7 5.40 -30.02 -17.01
C LEU A 7 4.27 -29.61 -16.06
N ALA A 8 4.61 -29.39 -14.78
CA ALA A 8 3.71 -28.74 -13.84
C ALA A 8 3.60 -27.26 -14.21
N VAL A 9 2.52 -26.88 -14.90
CA VAL A 9 2.19 -25.49 -15.19
C VAL A 9 1.67 -24.85 -13.91
N CYS A 10 2.57 -24.23 -13.14
CA CYS A 10 2.19 -23.36 -12.02
C CYS A 10 1.57 -22.08 -12.58
N THR A 11 0.23 -22.03 -12.67
CA THR A 11 -0.50 -20.79 -12.90
C THR A 11 -0.37 -19.91 -11.66
N VAL A 12 0.55 -18.95 -11.70
CA VAL A 12 0.62 -17.86 -10.71
C VAL A 12 -0.59 -16.96 -10.90
N VAL A 13 -1.60 -17.12 -10.04
CA VAL A 13 -2.72 -16.19 -9.95
C VAL A 13 -2.20 -14.93 -9.25
N ALA A 14 -2.02 -13.85 -10.01
CA ALA A 14 -1.73 -12.53 -9.43
C ALA A 14 -3.00 -12.04 -8.72
N ALA A 15 -3.08 -12.24 -7.41
CA ALA A 15 -4.12 -11.63 -6.60
C ALA A 15 -3.93 -10.11 -6.63
N ALA A 16 -4.96 -9.37 -7.04
CA ALA A 16 -5.00 -7.93 -6.81
C ALA A 16 -5.02 -7.71 -5.30
N GLU A 17 -3.88 -7.34 -4.73
CA GLU A 17 -3.78 -7.12 -3.29
C GLU A 17 -4.63 -5.90 -2.92
N ILE A 18 -5.75 -6.15 -2.25
CA ILE A 18 -6.52 -5.10 -1.58
C ILE A 18 -5.59 -4.57 -0.48
N VAL A 19 -5.04 -3.37 -0.71
CA VAL A 19 -4.15 -2.75 0.26
C VAL A 19 -4.95 -2.36 1.49
N ASP A 20 -4.56 -2.89 2.63
CA ASP A 20 -5.14 -2.59 3.93
C ASP A 20 -4.59 -1.22 4.44
N PRO A 21 -5.43 -0.16 4.50
CA PRO A 21 -5.00 1.17 4.93
C PRO A 21 -4.69 1.23 6.44
N CYS A 22 -5.13 0.25 7.23
CA CYS A 22 -4.79 0.15 8.66
C CYS A 22 -3.35 -0.35 8.87
N LYS A 23 -2.67 -0.82 7.81
CA LYS A 23 -1.27 -1.27 7.86
C LYS A 23 -0.31 -0.24 7.27
N ARG A 24 0.86 -0.14 7.88
CA ARG A 24 1.95 0.73 7.42
C ARG A 24 2.37 0.37 6.01
N GLN A 25 2.37 1.38 5.13
CA GLN A 25 2.93 1.25 3.79
C GLN A 25 4.44 1.54 3.76
N PRO A 26 5.20 0.88 2.87
CA PRO A 26 6.62 1.20 2.68
C PRO A 26 6.82 2.67 2.28
N PHE A 27 7.85 3.30 2.83
CA PHE A 27 8.24 4.64 2.41
C PHE A 27 8.86 4.60 1.01
N ARG A 28 8.35 5.44 0.10
CA ARG A 28 8.86 5.58 -1.27
C ARG A 28 9.44 6.98 -1.44
N GLY A 29 10.76 7.12 -1.56
CA GLY A 29 11.40 8.44 -1.73
C GLY A 29 11.25 9.07 -3.12
N ARG A 30 10.74 8.30 -4.08
CA ARG A 30 10.47 8.74 -5.46
C ARG A 30 9.12 8.20 -5.92
N CYS A 31 8.41 9.01 -6.70
CA CYS A 31 7.16 8.64 -7.32
C CYS A 31 7.38 7.70 -8.50
N PRO A 32 6.39 6.85 -8.84
CA PRO A 32 6.48 6.02 -10.03
C PRO A 32 6.72 6.87 -11.29
N SER A 33 7.55 6.35 -12.20
CA SER A 33 7.71 6.94 -13.53
C SER A 33 6.40 6.79 -14.30
N LYS A 34 5.88 7.90 -14.83
CA LYS A 34 4.74 7.91 -15.75
C LYS A 34 5.23 8.27 -17.14
N ASN A 35 4.81 7.52 -18.16
CA ASN A 35 5.08 7.79 -19.57
C ASN A 35 6.57 7.98 -19.91
N GLY A 36 7.47 7.28 -19.21
CA GLY A 36 8.91 7.39 -19.43
C GLY A 36 9.57 8.64 -18.84
N GLU A 37 8.84 9.48 -18.09
CA GLU A 37 9.43 10.59 -17.35
C GLU A 37 10.33 10.07 -16.23
N SER A 38 11.43 10.79 -15.97
CA SER A 38 12.29 10.51 -14.83
C SER A 38 11.49 10.54 -13.50
N PRO A 39 11.65 9.56 -12.60
CA PRO A 39 10.98 9.52 -11.30
C PRO A 39 11.23 10.78 -10.47
N LYS A 40 10.17 11.54 -10.19
CA LYS A 40 10.22 12.75 -9.35
C LYS A 40 10.32 12.36 -7.87
N ARG A 41 10.86 13.26 -7.04
CA ARG A 41 10.88 13.05 -5.58
C ARG A 41 9.45 13.03 -5.02
N SER A 42 9.19 12.11 -4.10
CA SER A 42 7.94 12.10 -3.33
C SER A 42 7.91 13.27 -2.35
N GLN A 43 6.73 13.74 -2.00
CA GLN A 43 6.55 14.67 -0.89
C GLN A 43 6.58 13.90 0.44
N PHE A 44 7.39 14.36 1.39
CA PHE A 44 7.35 13.82 2.75
C PHE A 44 6.08 14.30 3.46
N VAL A 45 5.24 13.37 3.89
CA VAL A 45 4.04 13.65 4.70
C VAL A 45 3.94 12.66 5.86
N LEU A 46 3.09 12.96 6.84
CA LEU A 46 2.70 11.99 7.87
C LEU A 46 1.38 11.33 7.49
N ARG A 47 1.28 10.03 7.78
CA ARG A 47 0.05 9.24 7.71
C ARG A 47 -0.10 8.42 8.97
N TYR A 48 -1.32 7.99 9.27
CA TYR A 48 -1.63 7.17 10.44
C TYR A 48 -1.96 5.73 10.03
N TYR A 49 -1.54 4.79 10.86
CA TYR A 49 -1.88 3.37 10.73
C TYR A 49 -2.01 2.76 12.14
N MET A 50 -2.69 1.62 12.23
CA MET A 50 -2.85 0.92 13.50
C MET A 50 -1.62 0.06 13.77
N ARG A 51 -1.04 0.25 14.97
CA ARG A 51 0.02 -0.58 15.52
C ARG A 51 -0.35 -0.96 16.93
N ASN A 52 -0.49 -2.27 17.20
CA ASN A 52 -0.76 -2.80 18.53
C ASN A 52 -2.00 -2.16 19.21
N GLY A 53 -3.05 -1.89 18.44
CA GLY A 53 -4.29 -1.29 18.94
C GLY A 53 -4.25 0.24 19.11
N GLU A 54 -3.19 0.91 18.67
CA GLU A 54 -3.08 2.37 18.68
C GLU A 54 -2.83 2.92 17.26
N CYS A 55 -3.49 4.01 16.90
CA CYS A 55 -3.19 4.74 15.67
C CYS A 55 -2.00 5.68 15.88
N VAL A 56 -0.88 5.37 15.21
CA VAL A 56 0.38 6.11 15.30
C VAL A 56 0.76 6.69 13.94
N SER A 57 1.47 7.82 13.94
CA SER A 57 1.94 8.45 12.71
C SER A 57 3.23 7.80 12.18
N TYR A 58 3.41 7.83 10.87
CA TYR A 58 4.66 7.41 10.22
C TYR A 58 4.98 8.26 8.98
N PRO A 59 6.27 8.36 8.60
CA PRO A 59 6.68 8.99 7.36
C PRO A 59 6.15 8.26 6.12
N TYR A 60 5.53 9.01 5.23
CA TYR A 60 5.01 8.51 3.96
C TYR A 60 5.44 9.39 2.79
N GLY A 61 5.70 8.76 1.64
CA GLY A 61 6.13 9.44 0.42
C GLY A 61 4.94 9.67 -0.50
N HIS A 62 4.34 10.85 -0.42
CA HIS A 62 3.14 11.20 -1.17
C HIS A 62 3.46 11.61 -2.63
N CYS A 63 2.66 11.12 -3.56
CA CYS A 63 2.82 11.35 -4.99
C CYS A 63 1.54 11.96 -5.59
N PRO A 64 1.38 13.30 -5.56
CA PRO A 64 0.10 13.95 -5.83
C PRO A 64 -0.48 13.71 -7.24
N ASN A 65 0.37 13.34 -8.20
CA ASN A 65 -0.05 13.04 -9.57
C ASN A 65 -0.20 11.53 -9.83
N ASP A 66 -0.15 10.69 -8.80
CA ASP A 66 -0.25 9.24 -8.89
C ASP A 66 -1.64 8.73 -8.50
N GLY A 67 -2.54 8.55 -9.48
CA GLY A 67 -3.87 7.95 -9.24
C GLY A 67 -3.87 6.49 -8.80
N SER A 68 -2.72 5.81 -8.77
CA SER A 68 -2.58 4.47 -8.16
C SER A 68 -2.19 4.53 -6.69
N GLU A 69 -2.01 5.73 -6.14
CA GLU A 69 -1.64 5.92 -4.76
C GLU A 69 -2.77 5.49 -3.83
N ILE A 70 -2.41 4.73 -2.79
CA ILE A 70 -3.36 4.23 -1.80
C ILE A 70 -3.84 5.38 -0.92
N GLN A 71 -5.14 5.42 -0.69
CA GLN A 71 -5.74 6.36 0.26
C GLN A 71 -5.40 5.92 1.69
N LEU A 72 -4.55 6.69 2.36
CA LEU A 72 -4.14 6.47 3.75
C LEU A 72 -4.64 7.61 4.64
N TYR A 73 -4.85 7.30 5.92
CA TYR A 73 -5.38 8.25 6.89
C TYR A 73 -4.43 9.42 7.13
N ARG A 74 -4.96 10.64 6.98
CA ARG A 74 -4.23 11.89 7.20
C ARG A 74 -4.22 12.26 8.67
N TYR A 75 -5.34 12.01 9.34
CA TYR A 75 -5.56 12.37 10.74
C TYR A 75 -5.60 11.11 11.60
N LYS A 76 -5.36 11.29 12.90
CA LYS A 76 -5.35 10.16 13.84
C LYS A 76 -6.75 9.61 14.00
N GLU A 77 -7.72 10.50 14.12
CA GLU A 77 -9.14 10.22 14.30
C GLU A 77 -9.69 9.37 13.15
N GLU A 78 -9.32 9.69 11.90
CA GLU A 78 -9.71 8.87 10.73
C GLU A 78 -9.21 7.43 10.82
N CYS A 79 -8.00 7.22 11.35
CA CYS A 79 -7.47 5.88 11.56
C CYS A 79 -8.20 5.18 12.71
N GLU A 80 -8.49 5.88 13.82
CA GLU A 80 -9.15 5.29 14.98
C GLU A 80 -10.59 4.85 14.64
N ASP A 81 -11.33 5.72 13.95
CA ASP A 81 -12.69 5.45 13.48
C ASP A 81 -12.74 4.27 12.50
N ALA A 82 -11.72 4.13 11.64
CA ALA A 82 -11.72 3.06 10.64
C ALA A 82 -11.14 1.73 11.14
N CYS A 83 -10.11 1.77 12.01
CA CYS A 83 -9.30 0.61 12.34
C CYS A 83 -9.50 0.08 13.76
N ILE A 84 -10.01 0.89 14.68
CA ILE A 84 -10.21 0.52 16.10
C ILE A 84 -11.69 0.45 16.42
N ASN A 85 -12.45 1.48 16.05
CA ASN A 85 -13.88 1.60 16.34
C ASN A 85 -14.71 1.69 15.05
N PRO A 86 -14.65 0.70 14.14
CA PRO A 86 -15.39 0.76 12.89
C PRO A 86 -16.89 0.93 13.18
N PRO A 87 -17.61 1.79 12.43
CA PRO A 87 -19.05 1.94 12.59
C PRO A 87 -19.74 0.58 12.40
N PRO A 88 -20.83 0.30 13.12
CA PRO A 88 -21.61 -0.91 12.90
C PRO A 88 -22.09 -0.92 11.45
N GLY A 89 -21.72 -1.98 10.72
CA GLY A 89 -22.05 -2.18 9.31
C GLY A 89 -23.48 -2.61 9.05
#